data_AF-A0A7C6XR16-F1
#
_entry.id   AF-A0A7C6XR16-F1
#
_cell.length_a   1.000
_cell.length_b   1.000
_cell.length_c   1.000
_cell.angle_alpha   90.00
_cell.angle_beta   90.00
_cell.angle_gamma   90.00
#
_symmetry.space_group_name_H-M   'P 1'
#
loop_
_entity.id
_entity.type
_entity.pdbx_description
1 polymer ?
#
loop_
_entity_poly.entity_id
_entity_poly.type
_entity_poly.pdbx_seq_one_letter_code
_entity_poly.pdbx_strand_id
1 'polypeptide(L)' 'DMMRKVVTEGTATDLKDVPGDPVHGKTGTAEYGNDSPPRTHSWFAGFQGDLAVAVLVEDGGFGAEAAVPVAHEFFDNVN' A
#
# COMPACT_ATOMS: atom_id res chain seq x y z
N ASP A 1 -14.88 -3.92 5.59
CA ASP A 1 -14.41 -3.75 6.99
C ASP A 1 -12.94 -4.09 7.23
N MET A 2 -12.48 -5.32 7.00
CA MET A 2 -11.09 -5.68 7.35
C MET A 2 -10.01 -4.87 6.61
N MET A 3 -10.12 -4.71 5.29
CA MET A 3 -9.17 -3.89 4.51
C MET A 3 -9.28 -2.39 4.84
N ARG A 4 -10.46 -1.91 5.25
CA ARG A 4 -10.62 -0.54 5.72
C ARG A 4 -9.81 -0.29 6.99
N LYS A 5 -9.79 -1.25 7.92
CA LYS A 5 -9.04 -1.16 9.17
C LYS A 5 -7.53 -1.02 8.97
N VAL A 6 -6.98 -1.58 7.91
CA VAL A 6 -5.56 -1.38 7.58
C VAL A 6 -5.27 0.09 7.32
N VAL A 7 -6.22 0.79 6.70
CA VAL A 7 -6.12 2.23 6.43
C VAL A 7 -6.55 3.05 7.63
N THR A 8 -7.58 2.68 8.41
CA THR A 8 -7.98 3.49 9.60
C THR A 8 -7.03 3.35 10.79
N GLU A 9 -6.41 2.19 10.97
CA GLU A 9 -5.76 1.81 12.23
C GLU A 9 -4.47 1.00 12.01
N GLY A 10 -4.17 0.59 10.79
CA GLY A 10 -3.10 -0.37 10.50
C GLY A 10 -1.90 0.22 9.77
N THR A 11 -1.36 -0.55 8.84
CA THR A 11 -0.08 -0.25 8.16
C THR A 11 -0.21 0.68 6.96
N ALA A 12 -1.42 1.07 6.56
CA ALA A 12 -1.64 1.96 5.41
C ALA A 12 -2.37 3.25 5.85
N THR A 13 -2.05 3.74 7.04
CA THR A 13 -2.71 4.92 7.63
C THR A 13 -2.51 6.20 6.86
N ASP A 14 -1.49 6.24 6.00
CA ASP A 14 -1.21 7.39 5.16
C ASP A 14 -2.29 7.58 4.10
N LEU A 15 -3.05 6.52 3.72
CA LEU A 15 -4.15 6.62 2.76
C LEU A 15 -5.47 7.13 3.37
N LYS A 16 -5.47 7.63 4.61
CA LYS A 16 -6.69 8.08 5.29
C LYS A 16 -7.26 9.39 4.75
N ASP A 17 -6.39 10.26 4.27
CA ASP A 17 -6.68 11.64 3.90
C ASP A 17 -6.84 11.82 2.38
N VAL A 18 -6.59 10.77 1.61
CA VAL A 18 -6.90 10.69 0.18
C VAL A 18 -8.37 11.10 -0.06
N PRO A 19 -8.64 12.05 -0.98
CA PRO A 19 -9.99 12.51 -1.28
C PRO A 19 -10.84 11.42 -1.97
N GLY A 20 -12.14 11.65 -2.09
CA GLY A 20 -13.07 10.69 -2.72
C GLY A 20 -13.62 9.63 -1.77
N ASP A 21 -13.98 8.47 -2.31
CA ASP A 21 -14.53 7.36 -1.54
C ASP A 21 -13.48 6.75 -0.59
N PRO A 22 -13.88 6.02 0.48
CA PRO A 22 -12.91 5.42 1.39
C PRO A 22 -11.99 4.39 0.71
N VAL A 23 -10.68 4.57 0.87
CA VAL A 23 -9.68 3.59 0.43
C VAL A 23 -9.68 2.35 1.33
N HIS A 24 -9.68 1.18 0.70
CA HIS A 24 -9.54 -0.13 1.33
C HIS A 24 -8.31 -0.82 0.79
N GLY A 25 -7.41 -1.32 1.65
CA GLY A 25 -6.19 -1.95 1.16
C GLY A 25 -5.48 -2.84 2.15
N LYS A 26 -4.38 -3.44 1.70
CA LYS A 26 -3.45 -4.18 2.56
C LYS A 26 -2.02 -3.99 2.07
N THR A 27 -1.12 -3.71 3.02
CA THR A 27 0.33 -3.73 2.74
C THR A 27 0.87 -5.15 2.76
N GLY A 28 1.91 -5.39 1.96
CA GLY A 28 2.69 -6.61 1.94
C GLY A 28 4.19 -6.30 1.87
N THR A 29 4.99 -7.24 2.38
CA THR A 29 6.46 -7.22 2.25
C THR A 29 6.86 -8.60 1.76
N ALA A 30 7.63 -8.70 0.69
CA ALA A 30 8.11 -9.97 0.16
C ALA A 30 9.63 -10.07 0.28
N GLU A 31 10.11 -10.98 1.10
CA GLU A 31 11.53 -11.31 1.22
C GLU A 31 12.01 -12.08 -0.02
N TYR A 32 13.22 -11.81 -0.49
CA TYR A 32 13.82 -12.51 -1.62
C TYR A 32 15.35 -12.54 -1.55
N GLY A 33 15.96 -13.44 -2.34
CA GLY A 33 17.41 -13.65 -2.36
C GLY A 33 17.92 -14.52 -1.20
N ASN A 34 19.24 -14.53 -1.01
CA ASN A 34 19.93 -15.35 0.01
C ASN A 34 20.68 -14.50 1.06
N ASP A 35 20.49 -13.18 1.05
CA ASP A 35 21.14 -12.26 1.99
C ASP A 35 20.54 -12.38 3.41
N SER A 36 21.29 -11.93 4.42
CA SER A 36 20.83 -11.89 5.83
C SER A 36 21.16 -10.53 6.47
N PRO A 37 20.16 -9.70 6.79
CA PRO A 37 18.73 -9.91 6.56
C PRO A 37 18.39 -9.96 5.05
N PRO A 38 17.29 -10.62 4.67
CA PRO A 38 16.88 -10.72 3.26
C PRO A 38 16.51 -9.34 2.71
N ARG A 39 16.70 -9.17 1.40
CA ARG A 39 16.17 -8.00 0.68
C ARG A 39 14.65 -8.14 0.58
N THR A 40 13.95 -7.01 0.50
CA THR A 40 12.48 -6.99 0.52
C THR A 40 11.89 -6.13 -0.59
N HIS A 41 10.77 -6.60 -1.14
CA HIS A 41 9.90 -5.80 -2.00
C HIS A 41 8.73 -5.23 -1.23
N SER A 42 8.38 -3.99 -1.53
CA SER A 42 7.26 -3.28 -0.93
C SER A 42 6.01 -3.49 -1.78
N TRP A 43 4.91 -3.91 -1.16
CA TRP A 43 3.63 -4.16 -1.82
C TRP A 43 2.48 -3.40 -1.17
N PHE A 44 1.54 -2.98 -2.02
CA PHE A 44 0.21 -2.57 -1.62
C PHE A 44 -0.81 -3.08 -2.64
N ALA A 45 -1.94 -3.58 -2.17
CA ALA A 45 -3.11 -3.85 -3.00
C ALA A 45 -4.34 -3.24 -2.35
N GLY A 46 -5.15 -2.52 -3.12
CA GLY A 46 -6.31 -1.83 -2.59
C GLY A 46 -7.27 -1.32 -3.66
N PHE A 47 -8.36 -0.71 -3.20
CA PHE A 47 -9.41 -0.17 -4.04
C PHE A 47 -10.08 1.05 -3.40
N GLN A 48 -10.68 1.88 -4.25
CA GLN A 48 -11.52 3.03 -3.92
C GLN A 48 -12.74 2.99 -4.83
N GLY A 49 -13.94 2.85 -4.27
CA GLY A 49 -15.15 2.63 -5.08
C GLY A 49 -15.03 1.37 -5.95
N ASP A 50 -15.08 1.54 -7.27
CA ASP A 50 -14.92 0.49 -8.29
C ASP A 50 -13.52 0.44 -8.92
N LEU A 51 -12.61 1.33 -8.52
CA LEU A 51 -11.23 1.38 -8.99
C LEU A 51 -10.30 0.56 -8.07
N ALA A 52 -9.59 -0.42 -8.64
CA ALA A 52 -8.61 -1.23 -7.92
C ALA A 52 -7.19 -0.98 -8.43
N VAL A 53 -6.20 -1.04 -7.54
CA VAL A 53 -4.78 -0.86 -7.82
C VAL A 53 -3.92 -1.86 -7.06
N ALA A 54 -2.81 -2.28 -7.68
CA ALA A 54 -1.73 -3.02 -7.04
C ALA A 54 -0.40 -2.34 -7.34
N VAL A 55 0.40 -2.12 -6.30
CA VAL A 55 1.70 -1.45 -6.37
C VAL A 55 2.77 -2.43 -5.88
N LEU A 56 3.82 -2.57 -6.68
CA LEU A 56 5.06 -3.26 -6.35
C LEU A 56 6.20 -2.26 -6.50
N VAL A 57 7.01 -2.12 -5.46
CA VAL A 57 8.30 -1.44 -5.53
C VAL A 57 9.38 -2.46 -5.22
N GLU A 58 10.13 -2.84 -6.25
CA GLU A 58 11.31 -3.68 -6.10
C GLU A 58 12.32 -2.98 -5.20
N ASP A 59 12.93 -3.74 -4.30
CA ASP A 59 13.81 -3.22 -3.25
C ASP A 59 13.25 -2.04 -2.43
N GLY A 60 11.92 -1.91 -2.37
CA GLY A 60 11.25 -0.79 -1.71
C GLY A 60 11.10 -0.93 -0.19
N GLY A 61 11.71 -1.94 0.43
CA GLY A 61 11.59 -2.17 1.86
C GLY A 61 10.22 -2.71 2.28
N PHE A 62 9.73 -2.30 3.44
CA PHE A 62 8.42 -2.71 3.93
C PHE A 62 7.28 -2.14 3.10
N GLY A 63 6.14 -2.83 3.02
CA GLY A 63 4.97 -2.39 2.22
C GLY A 63 4.51 -0.94 2.46
N ALA A 64 4.66 -0.43 3.68
CA ALA A 64 4.29 0.95 4.02
C ALA A 64 5.33 1.99 3.59
N GLU A 65 6.59 1.59 3.35
CA GLU A 65 7.70 2.52 3.12
C GLU A 65 7.70 3.08 1.69
N ALA A 66 7.32 2.28 0.70
CA ALA A 66 7.36 2.70 -0.70
C ALA A 66 6.03 2.49 -1.43
N ALA A 67 5.40 1.33 -1.31
CA ALA A 67 4.18 1.04 -2.08
C ALA A 67 2.96 1.85 -1.62
N VAL A 68 2.84 2.17 -0.32
CA VAL A 68 1.75 3.02 0.20
C VAL A 68 1.86 4.47 -0.28
N PRO A 69 3.03 5.15 -0.20
CA PRO A 69 3.19 6.49 -0.78
C PRO A 69 2.87 6.57 -2.28
N VAL A 70 3.26 5.55 -3.06
CA VAL A 70 2.92 5.48 -4.49
C VAL A 70 1.41 5.31 -4.70
N ALA A 71 0.76 4.49 -3.87
CA ALA A 71 -0.69 4.34 -3.92
C ALA A 71 -1.42 5.63 -3.53
N HIS A 72 -0.88 6.39 -2.57
CA HIS A 72 -1.43 7.69 -2.16
C HIS A 72 -1.44 8.67 -3.32
N GLU A 73 -0.27 8.89 -3.95
CA GLU A 73 -0.15 9.76 -5.11
C GLU A 73 -1.05 9.31 -6.28
N PHE A 74 -1.17 8.00 -6.49
CA PHE A 74 -2.08 7.48 -7.51
C PHE A 74 -3.53 7.88 -7.22
N PHE A 75 -4.03 7.62 -6.01
CA PHE A 75 -5.41 7.95 -5.68
C PHE A 75 -5.64 9.47 -5.66
N ASP A 76 -4.72 10.26 -5.12
CA ASP A 76 -4.81 11.73 -5.12
C ASP A 76 -4.95 12.30 -6.54
N ASN A 77 -4.29 11.70 -7.53
CA ASN A 77 -4.33 12.17 -8.91
C ASN A 77 -5.57 11.72 -9.71
N VAL A 78 -6.28 10.68 -9.27
CA VAL A 78 -7.46 10.15 -9.98
C VAL A 78 -8.80 10.59 -9.37
N ASN A 79 -8.76 11.26 -8.21
CA ASN A 79 -9.91 11.90 -7.57
C ASN A 79 -10.08 13.35 -8.05
#